data_AF-A0A835ZHE5-F1
#
_entry.id   AF-A0A835ZHE5-F1
#
_cell.length_a   1.000
_cell.length_b   1.000
_cell.length_c   1.000
_cell.angle_alpha   90.00
_cell.angle_beta   90.00
_cell.angle_gamma   90.00
#
_symmetry.space_group_name_H-M   'P 1'
#
loop_
_entity.id
_entity.type
_entity.pdbx_description
1 polymer ?
#
loop_
_entity_poly.entity_id
_entity_poly.type
_entity_poly.pdbx_seq_one_letter_code
_entity_poly.pdbx_strand_id
1 'polypeptide(L)' 'RRVCLVCSRAVAPYICPRCHLPYCSAACYKKHGGACTEAFYKERVEGELA' A
#
# COMPACT_ATOMS: atom_id res chain seq x y z
N ARG A 1 19.86 0.38 -3.47
CA ARG A 1 18.66 1.22 -3.25
C ARG A 1 17.49 0.58 -4.00
N ARG A 2 16.37 0.26 -3.35
CA ARG A 2 15.15 -0.17 -4.05
C ARG A 2 14.31 1.07 -4.38
N VAL A 3 13.78 1.14 -5.60
CA VAL A 3 12.90 2.24 -6.04
C VAL A 3 11.44 1.84 -5.84
N CYS A 4 10.57 2.83 -5.63
CA CYS A 4 9.14 2.62 -5.57
C CYS A 4 8.65 2.11 -6.92
N LEU A 5 8.10 0.89 -6.98
CA LEU A 5 7.55 0.34 -8.23
C LEU A 5 6.18 0.93 -8.60
N VAL A 6 5.62 1.77 -7.74
CA VAL A 6 4.31 2.41 -7.95
C VAL A 6 4.46 3.73 -8.70
N CYS A 7 5.42 4.55 -8.27
CA CYS A 7 5.63 5.89 -8.85
C CYS A 7 6.96 6.03 -9.57
N SER A 8 7.90 5.11 -9.36
CA SER A 8 9.26 5.09 -9.95
C SER A 8 10.04 6.40 -9.79
N ARG A 9 9.67 7.24 -8.82
CA ARG A 9 10.24 8.58 -8.59
C ARG A 9 11.11 8.66 -7.33
N ALA A 10 10.86 7.80 -6.36
CA ALA A 10 11.53 7.85 -5.05
C ALA A 10 12.05 6.47 -4.64
N VAL A 11 12.99 6.46 -3.70
CA VAL A 11 13.43 5.24 -3.02
C VAL A 11 12.26 4.69 -2.22
N ALA A 12 12.11 3.37 -2.20
CA ALA A 12 11.11 2.66 -1.42
C ALA A 12 11.69 2.18 -0.09
N PRO A 13 11.49 2.93 1.01
CA PRO A 13 11.79 2.47 2.36
C PRO A 13 10.83 1.38 2.86
N TYR A 14 9.64 1.22 2.25
CA TYR A 14 8.62 0.28 2.70
C TYR A 14 8.35 -0.81 1.66
N ILE A 15 7.89 -1.98 2.12
CA ILE A 15 7.56 -3.14 1.28
C ILE A 15 6.20 -3.67 1.71
N CYS A 16 5.30 -3.90 0.76
CA CYS A 16 3.99 -4.49 1.05
C CYS A 16 4.16 -5.95 1.48
N PRO A 17 3.67 -6.38 2.66
CA PRO A 17 3.85 -7.75 3.14
C PRO A 17 3.00 -8.79 2.39
N ARG A 18 2.06 -8.35 1.54
CA ARG A 18 1.14 -9.23 0.80
C ARG A 18 1.70 -9.61 -0.57
N CYS A 19 2.19 -8.62 -1.31
CA CYS A 19 2.70 -8.79 -2.66
C CYS A 19 4.21 -8.52 -2.79
N HIS A 20 4.88 -8.19 -1.68
CA HIS A 20 6.29 -7.83 -1.62
C HIS A 20 6.69 -6.64 -2.49
N LEU A 21 5.73 -5.77 -2.85
CA LEU A 21 5.97 -4.62 -3.70
C LEU A 21 6.60 -3.46 -2.89
N PRO A 22 7.78 -2.96 -3.27
CA PRO A 22 8.43 -1.83 -2.61
C PRO A 22 7.77 -0.49 -3.00
N TYR A 23 7.42 0.33 -2.01
CA TYR A 23 6.73 1.62 -2.18
C TYR A 23 7.34 2.73 -1.30
N CYS A 24 7.11 3.99 -1.69
CA CYS A 24 7.71 5.15 -1.00
C CYS A 24 6.80 5.90 -0.02
N SER A 25 5.48 5.79 -0.15
CA SER A 25 4.53 6.54 0.68
C SER A 25 3.18 5.86 0.76
N ALA A 26 2.34 6.27 1.71
CA ALA A 26 0.96 5.78 1.83
C ALA A 26 0.12 6.04 0.56
N ALA A 27 0.42 7.10 -0.21
CA ALA A 27 -0.24 7.33 -1.50
C ALA A 27 0.11 6.24 -2.51
N CYS A 28 1.39 5.84 -2.57
CA CYS A 28 1.82 4.70 -3.39
C CYS A 28 1.25 3.38 -2.84
N TYR A 29 1.18 3.24 -1.51
CA TYR A 29 0.50 2.10 -0.89
C TYR A 29 -0.96 2.01 -1.34
N LYS A 30 -1.71 3.12 -1.40
CA LYS A 30 -3.10 3.12 -1.90
C LYS A 30 -3.24 2.85 -3.41
N LYS A 31 -2.19 3.09 -4.19
CA LYS A 31 -2.21 3.00 -5.66
C LYS A 31 -1.69 1.68 -6.22
N HIS A 32 -0.97 0.89 -5.42
CA HIS A 32 -0.24 -0.30 -5.92
C HIS A 32 -1.06 -1.59 -6.06
N GLY A 33 -2.35 -1.58 -5.71
CA GLY A 33 -3.26 -2.68 -6.02
C GLY A 33 -4.45 -2.74 -5.06
N GLY A 34 -5.66 -2.71 -5.63
CA GLY A 34 -6.94 -2.83 -4.92
C GLY A 34 -6.94 -3.98 -3.93
N ALA A 35 -6.49 -5.17 -4.32
CA ALA A 35 -6.43 -6.35 -3.44
C ALA A 35 -5.56 -6.17 -2.17
N CYS A 36 -4.55 -5.30 -2.19
CA CYS A 36 -3.72 -5.00 -1.01
C CYS A 36 -4.29 -3.84 -0.17
N THR A 37 -5.10 -2.97 -0.78
CA THR A 37 -5.66 -1.75 -0.15
C THR A 37 -7.09 -1.93 0.33
N GLU A 38 -7.89 -2.75 -0.35
CA GLU A 38 -9.27 -3.09 -0.02
C GLU A 38 -9.34 -3.92 1.25
N ALA A 39 -8.36 -4.81 1.48
CA ALA A 39 -8.22 -5.52 2.76
C ALA A 39 -8.05 -4.55 3.94
N PHE A 40 -7.39 -3.41 3.73
CA PHE A 40 -7.20 -2.39 4.76
C PHE A 40 -8.43 -1.48 4.94
N TYR A 41 -9.20 -1.25 3.87
CA TYR A 41 -10.40 -0.40 3.91
C TYR A 41 -11.60 -1.15 4.50
N LYS A 42 -11.76 -2.45 4.20
CA LYS A 42 -12.85 -3.28 4.77
C LYS A 42 -12.75 -3.40 6.29
N GLU A 43 -11.54 -3.62 6.81
CA GLU A 43 -11.31 -3.74 8.25
C GLU A 43 -11.54 -2.42 9.03
N ARG A 44 -11.53 -1.27 8.34
CA ARG A 44 -11.75 0.04 8.97
C ARG A 44 -13.20 0.53 8.90
N VAL A 45 -14.00 0.08 7.93
CA VAL A 45 -15.40 0.53 7.78
C VAL A 45 -16.37 -0.33 8.59
N GLU A 46 -16.08 -1.60 8.83
CA GLU A 46 -16.94 -2.48 9.65
C GLU A 46 -16.78 -2.27 11.17
N GLY A 47 -15.91 -1.33 11.60
CA GLY A 47 -15.72 -0.98 13.01
C GLY A 47 -16.50 0.23 13.51
N GLU A 48 -17.19 0.99 12.64
CA GLU A 48 -17.94 2.21 13.01
C GLU A 48 -19.48 2.02 12.91
N LEU A 49 -19.97 0.78 13.04
CA LEU A 49 -21.39 0.42 13.09
C LEU A 49 -21.72 -0.44 14.34
N ALA A 50 -21.00 -0.23 15.45
CA ALA A 50 -21.31 -0.82 16.76
C ALA A 50 -21.77 0.26 17.74
#